data_AF-A0A3B9G753-F1
#
_entry.id   AF-A0A3B9G753-F1
#
_cell.length_a   1.000
_cell.length_b   1.000
_cell.length_c   1.000
_cell.angle_alpha   90.00
_cell.angle_beta   90.00
_cell.angle_gamma   90.00
#
_symmetry.space_group_name_H-M   'P 1'
#
loop_
_entity.id
_entity.type
_entity.pdbx_description
1 polymer ?
#
loop_
_entity_poly.entity_id
_entity_poly.type
_entity_poly.pdbx_seq_one_letter_code
_entity_poly.pdbx_strand_id
1 'polypeptide(L)'
;MDDSTGESADLGEVIKAILLDPEVLSGGDRHQFHGKVREPIIRYASLARAFNLVSESGKYSTNQPLLNDDFGQFPMLSPSVFNFYLPDFSPEGEFREAGMFSPELQLASLSQMLRSDSRFAASVEESGVSGRFDFTRELALVSEPSALVSRVDLLMTGGRLKAETKLAILNAVQSELTDLEKVRTAIYLVSQSMECIVLN
;
A
#
# COMPACT_ATOMS: atom_id res chain seq x y z
N MET A 1 -12.85 -26.21 -20.93
CA MET A 1 -14.21 -26.47 -21.46
C MET A 1 -14.36 -25.54 -22.65
N ASP A 2 -14.92 -26.11 -23.70
CA ASP A 2 -14.97 -25.66 -25.09
C ASP A 2 -16.27 -24.89 -25.30
N ASP A 3 -16.20 -23.64 -25.79
CA ASP A 3 -17.40 -22.86 -26.13
C ASP A 3 -17.69 -22.97 -27.63
N SER A 4 -18.89 -23.45 -27.89
CA SER A 4 -19.37 -23.97 -29.17
C SER A 4 -19.80 -22.89 -30.17
N THR A 5 -18.84 -22.12 -30.71
CA THR A 5 -19.06 -21.28 -31.92
C THR A 5 -17.88 -21.26 -32.91
N GLY A 6 -16.91 -22.16 -32.82
CA GLY A 6 -15.94 -22.40 -33.91
C GLY A 6 -14.93 -21.28 -34.18
N GLU A 7 -14.91 -20.23 -33.36
CA GLU A 7 -13.83 -19.25 -33.33
C GLU A 7 -12.90 -19.60 -32.17
N SER A 8 -11.61 -19.84 -32.46
CA SER A 8 -10.60 -20.03 -31.42
C SER A 8 -10.45 -18.73 -30.62
N ALA A 9 -11.13 -18.64 -29.48
CA ALA A 9 -10.90 -17.58 -28.51
C ALA A 9 -9.45 -17.67 -28.01
N ASP A 10 -8.57 -16.86 -28.58
CA ASP A 10 -7.18 -16.75 -28.16
C ASP A 10 -7.09 -15.84 -26.93
N LEU A 11 -6.78 -16.43 -25.77
CA LEU A 11 -6.55 -15.70 -24.52
C LEU A 11 -5.47 -14.61 -24.69
N GLY A 12 -4.52 -14.79 -25.62
CA GLY A 12 -3.52 -13.79 -25.97
C GLY A 12 -4.14 -12.53 -26.58
N GLU A 13 -5.11 -12.66 -27.49
CA GLU A 13 -5.81 -11.51 -28.07
C GLU A 13 -6.76 -10.86 -27.06
N VAL A 14 -7.34 -11.62 -26.13
CA VAL A 14 -8.11 -11.05 -25.01
C VAL A 14 -7.21 -10.23 -24.07
N ILE A 15 -6.07 -10.77 -23.66
CA ILE A 15 -5.11 -10.04 -22.81
C ILE A 15 -4.62 -8.78 -23.53
N LYS A 16 -4.32 -8.89 -24.83
CA LYS A 16 -3.88 -7.75 -25.64
C LYS A 16 -4.98 -6.70 -25.78
N ALA A 17 -6.23 -7.09 -25.99
CA ALA A 17 -7.36 -6.17 -26.01
C ALA A 17 -7.53 -5.44 -24.66
N ILE A 18 -7.40 -6.14 -23.53
CA ILE A 18 -7.45 -5.55 -22.19
C ILE A 18 -6.28 -4.58 -21.97
N LEU A 19 -5.05 -4.97 -22.32
CA LEU A 19 -3.86 -4.14 -22.07
C LEU A 19 -3.75 -2.94 -23.02
N LEU A 20 -4.31 -3.04 -24.23
CA LEU A 20 -4.33 -1.97 -25.23
C LEU A 20 -5.63 -1.16 -25.23
N ASP A 21 -6.53 -1.44 -24.30
CA ASP A 21 -7.77 -0.68 -24.17
C ASP A 21 -7.43 0.80 -23.93
N PRO A 22 -7.98 1.73 -24.73
CA PRO A 22 -7.79 3.16 -24.54
C PRO A 22 -8.13 3.64 -23.12
N GLU A 23 -9.11 3.07 -22.42
CA GLU A 23 -9.40 3.43 -21.03
C GLU A 23 -8.27 3.02 -20.07
N VAL A 24 -7.64 1.87 -20.33
CA VAL A 24 -6.49 1.37 -19.55
C VAL A 24 -5.23 2.20 -19.85
N LEU A 25 -5.03 2.60 -21.11
CA LEU A 25 -3.84 3.36 -21.53
C LEU A 25 -3.93 4.87 -21.22
N SER A 26 -5.09 5.48 -21.44
CA SER A 26 -5.31 6.92 -21.26
C SER A 26 -5.90 7.26 -19.89
N GLY A 27 -6.29 6.25 -19.10
CA GLY A 27 -6.91 6.41 -17.79
C GLY A 27 -8.42 6.70 -17.83
N GLY A 28 -9.03 6.80 -19.02
CA GLY A 28 -10.46 7.08 -19.20
C GLY A 28 -10.87 8.51 -18.82
N ASP A 29 -12.17 8.79 -18.84
CA ASP A 29 -12.73 10.05 -18.32
C ASP A 29 -12.71 9.99 -16.79
N ARG A 30 -11.56 10.37 -16.22
CA ARG A 30 -11.32 10.27 -14.79
C ARG A 30 -12.18 11.28 -14.05
N HIS A 31 -13.15 10.77 -13.28
CA HIS A 31 -13.84 11.57 -12.28
C HIS A 31 -12.81 12.25 -11.35
N GLN A 32 -13.17 13.41 -10.81
CA GLN A 32 -12.30 14.16 -9.88
C GLN A 32 -11.82 13.27 -8.71
N PHE A 33 -12.66 12.34 -8.29
CA PHE A 33 -12.34 11.30 -7.32
C PHE A 33 -12.14 9.99 -8.06
N HIS A 34 -10.87 9.60 -8.22
CA HIS A 34 -10.49 8.34 -8.81
C HIS A 34 -9.47 7.61 -7.94
N GLY A 35 -9.37 6.31 -8.16
CA GLY A 35 -8.42 5.46 -7.47
C GLY A 35 -9.03 4.66 -6.31
N LYS A 36 -8.29 3.66 -5.85
CA LYS A 36 -8.69 2.74 -4.79
C LYS A 36 -7.85 2.98 -3.55
N VAL A 37 -8.50 3.24 -2.42
CA VAL A 37 -7.84 3.27 -1.11
C VAL A 37 -7.39 1.86 -0.74
N ARG A 38 -6.11 1.69 -0.44
CA ARG A 38 -5.56 0.41 0.01
C ARG A 38 -5.85 0.20 1.49
N GLU A 39 -6.38 -0.98 1.79
CA GLU A 39 -6.55 -1.44 3.16
C GLU A 39 -5.21 -1.49 3.93
N PRO A 40 -5.18 -1.21 5.24
CA PRO A 40 -3.97 -1.25 6.05
C PRO A 40 -3.23 -2.59 5.98
N ILE A 41 -3.95 -3.72 5.98
CA ILE A 41 -3.32 -5.05 5.91
C ILE A 41 -2.59 -5.27 4.57
N ILE A 42 -3.12 -4.73 3.47
CA ILE A 42 -2.52 -4.84 2.15
C ILE A 42 -1.29 -3.94 2.06
N ARG A 43 -1.36 -2.73 2.64
CA ARG A 43 -0.19 -1.85 2.80
C ARG A 43 0.91 -2.55 3.61
N TYR A 44 0.56 -3.23 4.70
CA TYR A 44 1.50 -3.99 5.52
C TYR A 44 2.12 -5.18 4.79
N ALA A 45 1.31 -5.97 4.07
CA ALA A 45 1.82 -7.05 3.23
C ALA A 45 2.72 -6.52 2.09
N SER A 46 2.43 -5.35 1.52
CA SER A 46 3.28 -4.70 0.53
C SER A 46 4.64 -4.31 1.12
N LEU A 47 4.64 -3.70 2.30
CA LEU A 47 5.87 -3.35 3.03
C LEU A 47 6.72 -4.59 3.35
N ALA A 48 6.08 -5.63 3.89
CA ALA A 48 6.72 -6.91 4.20
C ALA A 48 7.38 -7.55 2.97
N ARG A 49 6.74 -7.48 1.80
CA ARG A 49 7.30 -7.97 0.54
C ARG A 49 8.41 -7.07 -0.01
N ALA A 50 8.28 -5.75 0.09
CA ALA A 50 9.25 -4.79 -0.43
C ALA A 50 10.63 -4.91 0.24
N PHE A 51 10.64 -5.12 1.56
CA PHE A 51 11.85 -5.17 2.38
C PHE A 51 12.10 -6.54 3.02
N ASN A 52 11.62 -7.59 2.35
CA ASN A 52 11.88 -8.99 2.67
C ASN A 52 11.81 -9.29 4.17
N LEU A 53 10.62 -9.23 4.76
CA LEU A 53 10.42 -9.55 6.17
C LEU A 53 10.73 -11.04 6.44
N VAL A 54 11.81 -11.32 7.16
CA VAL A 54 12.26 -12.69 7.47
C VAL A 54 12.08 -13.00 8.95
N SER A 55 11.48 -14.14 9.27
CA SER A 55 11.51 -14.73 10.61
C SER A 55 12.57 -15.83 10.69
N GLU A 56 13.47 -15.77 11.67
CA GLU A 56 14.55 -16.78 11.86
C GLU A 56 13.98 -18.20 12.06
N SER A 57 12.80 -18.30 12.66
CA SER A 57 12.12 -19.58 12.89
C SER A 57 11.28 -20.06 11.69
N GLY A 58 11.15 -19.24 10.65
CA GLY A 58 10.20 -19.44 9.54
C GLY A 58 8.73 -19.29 9.95
N LYS A 59 8.44 -19.01 11.23
CA LYS A 59 7.08 -18.80 11.75
C LYS A 59 6.86 -17.32 11.97
N TYR A 60 5.77 -16.80 11.42
CA TYR A 60 5.33 -15.43 11.60
C TYR A 60 4.24 -15.41 12.67
N SER A 61 4.64 -15.34 13.93
CA SER A 61 3.71 -15.19 15.03
C SER A 61 3.16 -13.76 15.06
N THR A 62 1.86 -13.61 15.24
CA THR A 62 1.23 -12.30 15.38
C THR A 62 0.18 -12.33 16.48
N ASN A 63 0.00 -11.19 17.16
CA ASN A 63 -1.05 -11.01 18.13
C ASN A 63 -2.32 -10.55 17.40
N GLN A 64 -3.16 -11.51 17.05
CA GLN A 64 -4.37 -11.30 16.26
C GLN A 64 -5.30 -10.19 16.80
N PRO A 65 -5.66 -10.16 18.11
CA PRO A 65 -6.44 -9.06 18.68
C PRO A 65 -5.80 -7.69 18.51
N LEU A 66 -4.51 -7.55 18.82
CA LEU A 66 -3.80 -6.27 18.68
C LEU A 66 -3.78 -5.80 17.22
N LEU A 67 -3.49 -6.71 16.29
CA LEU A 67 -3.43 -6.37 14.87
C LEU A 67 -4.80 -5.97 14.31
N ASN A 68 -5.88 -6.57 14.83
CA ASN A 68 -7.24 -6.17 14.50
C ASN A 68 -7.58 -4.77 15.02
N ASP A 69 -7.12 -4.41 16.22
CA ASP A 69 -7.34 -3.08 16.81
C ASP A 69 -6.54 -1.97 16.09
N ASP A 70 -5.38 -2.32 15.53
CA ASP A 70 -4.48 -1.42 14.80
C ASP A 70 -4.90 -1.20 13.34
N PHE A 71 -5.38 -2.25 12.66
CA PHE A 71 -5.75 -2.20 11.24
C PHE A 71 -7.26 -2.14 10.99
N GLY A 72 -8.07 -2.35 12.02
CA GLY A 72 -9.53 -2.47 11.89
C GLY A 72 -9.99 -3.79 11.25
N GLN A 73 -9.06 -4.68 10.90
CA GLN A 73 -9.34 -5.96 10.27
C GLN A 73 -8.25 -7.00 10.52
N PHE A 74 -8.65 -8.27 10.55
CA PHE A 74 -7.73 -9.40 10.58
C PHE A 74 -8.37 -10.63 9.92
N PRO A 75 -7.63 -11.42 9.11
CA PRO A 75 -8.18 -12.61 8.47
C PRO A 75 -8.87 -13.53 9.48
N MET A 76 -10.05 -14.05 9.14
CA MET A 76 -10.91 -14.85 10.02
C MET A 76 -11.62 -14.10 11.16
N LEU A 77 -11.46 -12.78 11.29
CA LEU A 77 -12.22 -11.93 12.23
C LEU A 77 -13.25 -11.05 11.54
N SER A 78 -13.91 -11.59 10.54
CA SER A 78 -14.96 -10.88 9.83
C SER A 78 -16.15 -10.60 10.77
N PRO A 79 -16.59 -9.34 10.93
CA PRO A 79 -17.71 -9.01 11.82
C PRO A 79 -19.07 -9.37 11.22
N SER A 80 -19.16 -9.60 9.90
CA SER A 80 -20.42 -9.82 9.19
C SER A 80 -20.24 -10.68 7.93
N VAL A 81 -21.35 -11.10 7.30
CA VAL A 81 -21.33 -11.80 6.00
C VAL A 81 -20.84 -10.93 4.83
N PHE A 82 -20.85 -9.60 5.00
CA PHE A 82 -20.35 -8.62 4.01
C PHE A 82 -18.87 -8.31 4.20
N ASN A 83 -18.20 -9.04 5.09
CA ASN A 83 -16.83 -8.80 5.49
C ASN A 83 -16.65 -7.59 6.43
N PHE A 84 -15.58 -6.81 6.25
CA PHE A 84 -15.19 -5.70 7.13
C PHE A 84 -15.86 -4.36 6.80
N TYR A 85 -16.44 -4.22 5.61
CA TYR A 85 -17.12 -3.02 5.12
C TYR A 85 -18.26 -3.39 4.19
N LEU A 86 -19.22 -2.48 4.02
CA LEU A 86 -20.39 -2.68 3.17
C LEU A 86 -20.05 -2.33 1.71
N PRO A 87 -20.51 -3.14 0.74
CA PRO A 87 -20.21 -2.92 -0.68
C PRO A 87 -20.79 -1.62 -1.25
N ASP A 88 -21.83 -1.08 -0.62
CA ASP A 88 -22.54 0.15 -0.99
C ASP A 88 -22.20 1.33 -0.07
N PHE A 89 -21.15 1.22 0.75
CA PHE A 89 -20.74 2.33 1.60
C PHE A 89 -20.23 3.51 0.76
N SER A 90 -20.90 4.65 0.94
CA SER A 90 -20.48 5.95 0.43
C SER A 90 -20.16 6.87 1.60
N PRO A 91 -18.95 7.44 1.69
CA PRO A 91 -18.66 8.55 2.59
C PRO A 91 -19.65 9.71 2.41
N GLU A 92 -19.84 10.53 3.44
CA GLU A 92 -20.70 11.71 3.36
C GLU A 92 -20.06 12.83 2.50
N GLY A 93 -20.86 13.83 2.12
CA GLY A 93 -20.39 14.96 1.32
C GLY A 93 -20.27 14.62 -0.16
N GLU A 94 -19.18 15.08 -0.78
CA GLU A 94 -18.96 15.05 -2.24
C GLU A 94 -19.09 13.63 -2.83
N PHE A 95 -18.68 12.59 -2.10
CA PHE A 95 -18.82 11.20 -2.55
C PHE A 95 -20.28 10.78 -2.73
N ARG A 96 -21.14 11.11 -1.76
CA ARG A 96 -22.56 10.76 -1.79
C ARG A 96 -23.35 11.62 -2.78
N GLU A 97 -23.00 12.89 -2.90
CA GLU A 97 -23.60 13.82 -3.86
C GLU A 97 -23.28 13.43 -5.31
N ALA A 98 -22.07 12.91 -5.55
CA ALA A 98 -21.65 12.36 -6.85
C ALA A 98 -22.14 10.92 -7.09
N GLY A 99 -22.85 10.29 -6.14
CA GLY A 99 -23.33 8.91 -6.25
C GLY A 99 -22.22 7.85 -6.30
N MET A 100 -21.05 8.15 -5.75
CA MET A 100 -19.89 7.26 -5.74
C MET A 100 -19.86 6.40 -4.48
N PHE A 101 -19.32 5.18 -4.62
CA PHE A 101 -19.11 4.26 -3.52
C PHE A 101 -17.61 4.10 -3.25
N SER A 102 -17.24 4.08 -1.97
CA SER A 102 -15.87 3.79 -1.56
C SER A 102 -15.89 2.93 -0.29
N PRO A 103 -16.20 1.62 -0.42
CA PRO A 103 -16.30 0.70 0.71
C PRO A 103 -15.10 0.72 1.66
N GLU A 104 -13.90 0.78 1.09
CA GLU A 104 -12.64 0.76 1.83
C GLU A 104 -12.49 1.94 2.81
N LEU A 105 -13.14 3.08 2.52
CA LEU A 105 -13.11 4.26 3.40
C LEU A 105 -13.92 4.05 4.68
N GLN A 106 -14.75 3.01 4.77
CA GLN A 106 -15.41 2.64 6.01
C GLN A 106 -14.40 2.15 7.07
N LEU A 107 -13.33 1.48 6.63
CA LEU A 107 -12.22 1.09 7.50
C LEU A 107 -11.19 2.21 7.68
N ALA A 108 -10.96 3.00 6.64
CA ALA A 108 -9.98 4.08 6.60
C ALA A 108 -10.45 5.36 7.32
N SER A 109 -11.01 5.23 8.53
CA SER A 109 -11.28 6.37 9.41
C SER A 109 -9.96 7.00 9.91
N LEU A 110 -9.98 8.29 10.28
CA LEU A 110 -8.78 8.99 10.75
C LEU A 110 -8.10 8.29 11.93
N SER A 111 -8.88 7.78 12.89
CA SER A 111 -8.35 7.04 14.05
C SER A 111 -7.70 5.73 13.64
N GLN A 112 -8.28 5.00 12.69
CA GLN A 112 -7.71 3.76 12.16
C GLN A 112 -6.45 4.01 11.33
N MET A 113 -6.44 5.06 10.50
CA MET A 113 -5.24 5.46 9.76
C MET A 113 -4.08 5.76 10.70
N LEU A 114 -4.30 6.59 11.73
CA LEU A 114 -3.27 6.94 12.72
C LEU A 114 -2.73 5.72 13.48
N ARG A 115 -3.60 4.79 13.88
CA ARG A 115 -3.18 3.54 14.53
C ARG A 115 -2.38 2.66 13.60
N SER A 116 -2.84 2.47 12.38
CA SER A 116 -2.13 1.68 11.38
C SER A 116 -0.75 2.27 11.10
N ASP A 117 -0.65 3.59 10.95
CA ASP A 117 0.59 4.33 10.71
C ASP A 117 1.57 4.21 11.89
N SER A 118 1.07 4.27 13.12
CA SER A 118 1.87 3.99 14.32
C SER A 118 2.38 2.55 14.32
N ARG A 119 1.55 1.59 13.88
CA ARG A 119 1.93 0.18 13.76
C ARG A 119 2.97 -0.06 12.66
N PHE A 120 2.90 0.68 11.55
CA PHE A 120 3.92 0.69 10.50
C PHE A 120 5.27 1.17 11.05
N ALA A 121 5.30 2.31 11.76
CA ALA A 121 6.51 2.84 12.39
C ALA A 121 7.13 1.80 13.34
N ALA A 122 6.32 1.27 14.26
CA ALA A 122 6.76 0.28 15.23
C ALA A 122 7.36 -0.96 14.55
N SER A 123 6.79 -1.41 13.43
CA SER A 123 7.31 -2.57 12.70
C SER A 123 8.65 -2.30 12.00
N VAL A 124 8.86 -1.08 11.50
CA VAL A 124 10.12 -0.67 10.84
C VAL A 124 11.24 -0.44 11.86
N GLU A 125 10.91 0.02 13.06
CA GLU A 125 11.85 0.29 14.14
C GLU A 125 12.20 -0.96 14.95
N GLU A 126 11.20 -1.80 15.26
CA GLU A 126 11.34 -2.95 16.14
C GLU A 126 11.71 -4.21 15.35
N SER A 127 12.92 -4.73 15.59
CA SER A 127 13.23 -6.13 15.25
C SER A 127 12.59 -7.02 16.32
N GLY A 128 11.34 -7.43 16.09
CA GLY A 128 10.53 -8.15 17.07
C GLY A 128 10.25 -9.62 16.73
N VAL A 129 9.47 -10.27 17.62
CA VAL A 129 9.08 -11.70 17.63
C VAL A 129 8.51 -12.23 16.29
N SER A 130 8.02 -11.34 15.44
CA SER A 130 7.34 -11.64 14.16
C SER A 130 8.27 -11.69 12.95
N GLY A 131 9.50 -11.19 13.05
CA GLY A 131 10.47 -11.11 11.95
C GLY A 131 11.22 -9.79 11.89
N ARG A 132 12.29 -9.75 11.09
CA ARG A 132 13.13 -8.58 10.85
C ARG A 132 13.11 -8.22 9.37
N PHE A 133 13.01 -6.93 9.08
CA PHE A 133 13.19 -6.40 7.73
C PHE A 133 14.65 -6.44 7.31
N ASP A 134 14.91 -6.79 6.05
CA ASP A 134 16.23 -6.74 5.47
C ASP A 134 16.41 -5.43 4.70
N PHE A 135 17.18 -4.51 5.29
CA PHE A 135 17.53 -3.21 4.71
C PHE A 135 18.93 -3.19 4.08
N THR A 136 19.54 -4.35 3.81
CA THR A 136 20.92 -4.42 3.31
C THR A 136 21.10 -3.62 2.01
N ARG A 137 20.09 -3.64 1.12
CA ARG A 137 20.14 -2.93 -0.17
C ARG A 137 19.94 -1.42 0.00
N GLU A 138 19.07 -1.03 0.92
CA GLU A 138 18.75 0.35 1.21
C GLU A 138 19.90 1.04 1.94
N LEU A 139 20.55 0.34 2.86
CA LEU A 139 21.75 0.81 3.57
C LEU A 139 22.92 1.07 2.60
N ALA A 140 23.05 0.28 1.54
CA ALA A 140 24.06 0.50 0.49
C ALA A 140 23.85 1.81 -0.31
N LEU A 141 22.64 2.39 -0.28
CA LEU A 141 22.28 3.61 -0.99
C LEU A 141 22.29 4.87 -0.10
N VAL A 142 22.68 4.75 1.18
CA VAL A 142 22.60 5.86 2.14
C VAL A 142 23.52 7.03 1.79
N SER A 143 24.66 6.77 1.13
CA SER A 143 25.54 7.83 0.63
C SER A 143 24.90 8.68 -0.47
N GLU A 144 23.84 8.18 -1.10
CA GLU A 144 23.09 8.83 -2.19
C GLU A 144 21.59 8.93 -1.81
N PRO A 145 21.18 9.88 -0.96
CA PRO A 145 19.80 9.96 -0.45
C PRO A 145 18.72 10.03 -1.54
N SER A 146 19.03 10.66 -2.68
CA SER A 146 18.13 10.74 -3.83
C SER A 146 17.89 9.36 -4.48
N ALA A 147 18.91 8.51 -4.53
CA ALA A 147 18.82 7.14 -5.03
C ALA A 147 18.05 6.25 -4.04
N LEU A 148 18.29 6.43 -2.73
CA LEU A 148 17.53 5.74 -1.67
C LEU A 148 16.03 6.05 -1.77
N VAL A 149 15.65 7.33 -1.82
CA VAL A 149 14.23 7.72 -1.94
C VAL A 149 13.62 7.19 -3.24
N SER A 150 14.35 7.24 -4.36
CA SER A 150 13.86 6.70 -5.64
C SER A 150 13.68 5.18 -5.62
N ARG A 151 14.52 4.46 -4.86
CA ARG A 151 14.39 3.01 -4.66
C ARG A 151 13.14 2.68 -3.85
N VAL A 152 12.92 3.38 -2.74
CA VAL A 152 11.75 3.17 -1.87
C VAL A 152 10.45 3.54 -2.61
N ASP A 153 10.47 4.64 -3.37
CA ASP A 153 9.39 5.07 -4.26
C ASP A 153 8.99 3.97 -5.25
N LEU A 154 9.97 3.38 -5.94
CA LEU A 154 9.74 2.28 -6.87
C LEU A 154 9.10 1.06 -6.20
N LEU A 155 9.57 0.69 -5.00
CA LEU A 155 9.11 -0.51 -4.30
C LEU A 155 7.69 -0.36 -3.73
N MET A 156 7.33 0.82 -3.22
CA MET A 156 6.09 1.01 -2.46
C MET A 156 4.97 1.63 -3.29
N THR A 157 5.30 2.56 -4.18
CA THR A 157 4.32 3.33 -4.99
C THR A 157 4.37 2.96 -6.48
N GLY A 158 5.44 2.27 -6.92
CA GLY A 158 5.71 2.02 -8.33
C GLY A 158 6.35 3.21 -9.05
N GLY A 159 6.98 4.14 -8.31
CA GLY A 159 7.64 5.32 -8.89
C GLY A 159 6.69 6.49 -9.14
N ARG A 160 5.62 6.60 -8.35
CA ARG A 160 4.53 7.57 -8.55
C ARG A 160 4.55 8.71 -7.55
N LEU A 161 5.55 8.79 -6.66
CA LEU A 161 5.67 9.93 -5.75
C LEU A 161 5.78 11.24 -6.54
N LYS A 162 4.97 12.22 -6.15
CA LYS A 162 5.08 13.59 -6.67
C LYS A 162 6.43 14.19 -6.31
N ALA A 163 6.91 15.10 -7.17
CA ALA A 163 8.19 15.77 -6.98
C ALA A 163 8.28 16.51 -5.63
N GLU A 164 7.20 17.17 -5.22
CA GLU A 164 7.08 17.88 -3.95
C GLU A 164 7.21 16.93 -2.74
N THR A 165 6.45 15.83 -2.74
CA THR A 165 6.53 14.79 -1.70
C THR A 165 7.93 14.19 -1.65
N LYS A 166 8.54 13.92 -2.80
CA LYS A 166 9.89 13.37 -2.91
C LYS A 166 10.94 14.31 -2.31
N LEU A 167 10.81 15.62 -2.54
CA LEU A 167 11.69 16.63 -1.95
C LEU A 167 11.51 16.73 -0.43
N ALA A 168 10.27 16.71 0.07
CA ALA A 168 10.00 16.72 1.50
C ALA A 168 10.63 15.51 2.21
N ILE A 169 10.49 14.31 1.63
CA ILE A 169 11.10 13.08 2.16
C ILE A 169 12.62 13.17 2.12
N LEU A 170 13.19 13.66 1.02
CA LEU A 170 14.64 13.82 0.88
C LEU A 170 15.22 14.75 1.95
N ASN A 171 14.56 15.87 2.23
CA ASN A 171 14.98 16.80 3.28
C ASN A 171 14.91 16.14 4.67
N ALA A 172 13.85 15.38 4.96
CA ALA A 172 13.72 14.65 6.22
C ALA A 172 14.84 13.60 6.39
N VAL A 173 15.10 12.80 5.36
CA VAL A 173 16.17 11.80 5.36
C VAL A 173 17.55 12.47 5.57
N GLN A 174 17.82 13.61 4.96
CA GLN A 174 19.08 14.32 5.15
C GLN A 174 19.26 14.90 6.56
N SER A 175 18.17 15.08 7.31
CA SER A 175 18.22 15.57 8.69
C SER A 175 18.55 14.49 9.72
N GLU A 176 18.48 13.21 9.33
CA GLU A 176 18.77 12.08 10.21
C GLU A 176 20.27 11.89 10.42
N LEU A 177 20.63 11.45 11.64
CA LEU A 177 22.02 11.34 12.06
C LEU A 177 22.63 9.99 11.66
N THR A 178 21.90 8.90 11.85
CA THR A 178 22.41 7.55 11.56
C THR A 178 21.93 7.03 10.21
N ASP A 179 22.74 6.17 9.58
CA ASP A 179 22.42 5.58 8.30
C ASP A 179 21.16 4.69 8.36
N LEU A 180 20.91 4.07 9.50
CA LEU A 180 19.71 3.28 9.72
C LEU A 180 18.46 4.17 9.86
N GLU A 181 18.53 5.28 10.59
CA GLU A 181 17.42 6.25 10.69
C GLU A 181 17.08 6.83 9.33
N LYS A 182 18.07 7.17 8.51
CA LYS A 182 17.86 7.63 7.12
C LYS A 182 16.98 6.67 6.32
N VAL A 183 17.30 5.37 6.38
CA VAL A 183 16.53 4.32 5.69
C VAL A 183 15.12 4.20 6.28
N ARG A 184 15.00 4.16 7.61
CA ARG A 184 13.71 4.02 8.30
C ARG A 184 12.79 5.20 8.02
N THR A 185 13.30 6.43 8.10
CA THR A 185 12.58 7.67 7.79
C THR A 185 12.12 7.68 6.33
N ALA A 186 12.97 7.27 5.39
CA ALA A 186 12.56 7.16 3.99
C ALA A 186 11.39 6.17 3.81
N ILE A 187 11.49 4.97 4.39
CA ILE A 187 10.45 3.93 4.28
C ILE A 187 9.15 4.38 4.95
N TYR A 188 9.26 4.94 6.16
CA TYR A 188 8.13 5.42 6.94
C TYR A 188 7.36 6.51 6.20
N LEU A 189 8.03 7.58 5.77
CA LEU A 189 7.37 8.70 5.10
C LEU A 189 6.77 8.31 3.74
N VAL A 190 7.44 7.44 2.98
CA VAL A 190 6.85 6.91 1.74
C VAL A 190 5.61 6.06 2.06
N SER A 191 5.63 5.25 3.10
CA SER A 191 4.48 4.40 3.47
C SER A 191 3.21 5.20 3.83
N GLN A 192 3.39 6.43 4.34
CA GLN A 192 2.32 7.36 4.73
C GLN A 192 1.91 8.32 3.63
N SER A 193 2.68 8.39 2.55
CA SER A 193 2.33 9.25 1.41
C SER A 193 0.98 8.84 0.81
N MET A 194 0.22 9.82 0.34
CA MET A 194 -1.07 9.58 -0.30
C MET A 194 -0.92 8.69 -1.54
N GLU A 195 0.20 8.79 -2.25
CA GLU A 195 0.55 7.96 -3.41
C GLU A 195 0.81 6.50 -3.04
N CYS A 196 1.13 6.19 -1.78
CA CYS A 196 1.23 4.83 -1.28
C CYS A 196 -0.12 4.29 -0.77
N ILE A 197 -0.99 5.18 -0.26
CA ILE A 197 -2.31 4.85 0.29
C ILE A 197 -3.34 4.65 -0.83
N VAL A 198 -3.31 5.47 -1.86
CA VAL A 198 -4.28 5.45 -2.97
C VAL A 198 -3.64 4.88 -4.23
N LEU A 199 -4.27 3.84 -4.79
CA LEU A 199 -3.94 3.26 -6.09
C LEU A 199 -4.65 4.02 -7.20
N ASN A 200 -3.88 4.56 -8.15
CA ASN A 200 -4.39 5.20 -9.37
C ASN A 200 -4.11 4.38 -10.62
#